data_AF-A0A1M5FXY2-F1
#
_entry.id   AF-A0A1M5FXY2-F1
#
_cell.length_a   1.000
_cell.length_b   1.000
_cell.length_c   1.000
_cell.angle_alpha   90.00
_cell.angle_beta   90.00
_cell.angle_gamma   90.00
#
_symmetry.space_group_name_H-M   'P 1'
#
loop_
_entity.id
_entity.type
_entity.pdbx_description
1 polymer ?
#
loop_
_entity_poly.entity_id
_entity_poly.type
_entity_poly.pdbx_seq_one_letter_code
_entity_poly.pdbx_strand_id
1 'polypeptide(L)'
;MNCLTIGPIKMKKAIVALTAILMFNCGPDQIECTLYTYTIRNESGKNITIKAYRINRPDIAPVITNLAIGEKLTKNYRSCPPSGNYNFTDFYADRNTRIIDSITVIYENSKFRGFREDCSDRNPLSFCDYSTEVTFTFTAQDYENAQDCNGKCN
;
A
#
# COMPACT_ATOMS: atom_id res chain seq x y z
N MET A 1 31.32 34.12 -70.93
CA MET A 1 32.20 33.25 -70.12
C MET A 1 32.01 33.62 -68.67
N ASN A 2 31.76 32.61 -67.84
CA ASN A 2 31.32 32.71 -66.45
C ASN A 2 32.32 33.42 -65.53
N CYS A 3 31.83 34.15 -64.54
CA CYS A 3 32.22 33.88 -63.16
C CYS A 3 31.14 34.37 -62.18
N LEU A 4 30.74 33.48 -61.27
CA LEU A 4 29.66 33.65 -60.30
C LEU A 4 29.96 34.78 -59.31
N THR A 5 28.99 35.68 -59.13
CA THR A 5 28.94 36.67 -58.06
C THR A 5 28.44 36.03 -56.76
N ILE A 6 29.30 36.00 -55.74
CA ILE A 6 28.93 35.66 -54.36
C ILE A 6 28.31 36.91 -53.73
N GLY A 7 27.00 36.85 -53.42
CA GLY A 7 26.29 37.91 -52.71
C GLY A 7 26.59 37.90 -51.20
N PRO A 8 26.61 39.07 -50.53
CA PRO A 8 26.78 39.13 -49.08
C PRO A 8 25.49 38.70 -48.37
N ILE A 9 25.53 37.56 -47.70
CA ILE A 9 24.44 37.09 -46.84
C ILE A 9 24.36 38.02 -45.62
N LYS A 10 23.25 38.76 -45.48
CA LYS A 10 22.96 39.64 -44.34
C LYS A 10 22.76 38.82 -43.05
N MET A 11 23.87 38.54 -42.36
CA MET A 11 23.93 37.84 -41.08
C MET A 11 23.56 38.77 -39.90
N LYS A 12 22.31 39.26 -39.82
CA LYS A 12 21.85 40.05 -38.65
C LYS A 12 20.42 39.79 -38.16
N LYS A 13 19.68 38.83 -38.74
CA LYS A 13 18.30 38.55 -38.30
C LYS A 13 17.99 37.08 -38.00
N ALA A 14 18.99 36.19 -38.07
CA ALA A 14 18.79 34.75 -37.85
C ALA A 14 19.06 34.28 -36.42
N ILE A 15 19.58 35.14 -35.52
CA ILE A 15 19.95 34.73 -34.15
C ILE A 15 18.78 34.88 -33.17
N VAL A 16 17.76 35.69 -33.48
CA VAL A 16 16.61 35.91 -32.56
C VAL A 16 15.55 34.80 -32.66
N ALA A 17 15.55 34.00 -33.72
CA ALA A 17 14.55 32.94 -33.91
C ALA A 17 14.90 31.63 -33.17
N LEU A 18 16.16 31.42 -32.77
CA LEU A 18 16.59 30.17 -32.16
C LEU A 18 16.38 30.14 -30.63
N THR A 19 16.23 31.31 -30.00
CA THR A 19 16.04 31.43 -28.54
C THR A 19 14.58 31.30 -28.11
N ALA A 20 13.61 31.40 -29.04
CA ALA A 20 12.18 31.34 -28.74
C ALA A 20 11.60 29.92 -28.68
N ILE A 21 12.32 28.89 -29.18
CA ILE A 21 11.84 27.51 -29.25
C ILE A 21 12.16 26.71 -27.97
N LEU A 22 13.02 27.22 -27.09
CA LEU A 22 13.42 26.52 -25.86
C LEU A 22 12.43 26.66 -24.69
N MET A 23 11.35 27.46 -24.82
CA MET A 23 10.38 27.68 -23.73
C MET A 23 9.10 26.84 -23.84
N PHE A 24 9.00 25.90 -24.80
CA PHE A 24 7.84 25.00 -24.94
C PHE A 24 8.06 23.58 -24.42
N ASN A 25 9.18 23.29 -23.75
CA ASN A 25 9.44 21.99 -23.14
C ASN A 25 8.98 21.89 -21.68
N CYS A 26 7.87 22.53 -21.31
CA CYS A 26 7.03 21.96 -20.25
C CYS A 26 6.26 20.80 -20.88
N GLY A 27 6.89 19.63 -20.95
CA GLY A 27 6.15 18.38 -21.08
C GLY A 27 5.14 18.33 -19.92
N PRO A 28 3.96 17.69 -20.10
CA PRO A 28 3.07 17.51 -18.98
C PRO A 28 3.84 16.78 -17.88
N ASP A 29 4.00 17.40 -16.71
CA ASP A 29 4.45 16.71 -15.51
C ASP A 29 3.45 15.57 -15.27
N GLN A 30 3.78 14.39 -15.78
CA GLN A 30 3.00 13.19 -15.50
C GLN A 30 3.31 12.86 -14.04
N ILE A 31 2.44 13.33 -13.15
CA ILE A 31 2.48 12.94 -11.74
C ILE A 31 2.34 11.42 -11.72
N GLU A 32 3.46 10.73 -11.51
CA GLU A 32 3.48 9.28 -11.42
C GLU A 32 2.81 8.86 -10.11
N CYS A 33 1.76 8.05 -10.24
CA CYS A 33 1.08 7.48 -9.08
C CYS A 33 1.56 6.05 -8.85
N THR A 34 1.78 5.69 -7.59
CA THR A 34 2.09 4.32 -7.17
C THR A 34 0.81 3.59 -6.78
N LEU A 35 0.66 2.35 -7.23
CA LEU A 35 -0.41 1.44 -6.84
C LEU A 35 0.13 0.44 -5.81
N TYR A 36 -0.54 0.33 -4.67
CA TYR A 36 -0.26 -0.64 -3.62
C TYR A 36 -1.38 -1.68 -3.59
N THR A 37 -1.02 -2.96 -3.65
CA THR A 37 -1.93 -4.11 -3.66
C THR A 37 -1.64 -4.99 -2.48
N TYR A 38 -2.57 -5.04 -1.53
CA TYR A 38 -2.42 -5.79 -0.30
C TYR A 38 -3.47 -6.88 -0.23
N THR A 39 -3.03 -8.11 0.02
CA THR A 39 -3.92 -9.28 0.08
C THR A 39 -3.73 -10.01 1.39
N ILE A 40 -4.85 -10.39 2.01
CA ILE A 40 -4.85 -11.40 3.06
C ILE A 40 -5.56 -12.64 2.55
N ARG A 41 -5.10 -13.82 2.98
CA ARG A 41 -5.72 -15.09 2.64
C ARG A 41 -5.83 -15.97 3.87
N ASN A 42 -6.92 -16.73 3.95
CA ASN A 42 -7.12 -17.72 4.98
C ASN A 42 -6.90 -19.14 4.44
N GLU A 43 -5.72 -19.71 4.72
CA GLU A 43 -5.39 -21.12 4.48
C GLU A 43 -5.16 -21.86 5.81
N SER A 44 -5.75 -21.38 6.91
CA SER A 44 -5.54 -21.98 8.23
C SER A 44 -6.40 -23.21 8.50
N GLY A 45 -7.31 -23.55 7.59
CA GLY A 45 -8.31 -24.60 7.79
C GLY A 45 -9.39 -24.23 8.81
N LYS A 46 -9.44 -22.97 9.26
CA LYS A 46 -10.41 -22.46 10.24
C LYS A 46 -11.02 -21.16 9.74
N ASN A 47 -12.30 -20.91 10.02
CA ASN A 47 -12.86 -19.57 9.82
C ASN A 47 -12.14 -18.60 10.76
N ILE A 48 -11.74 -17.43 10.25
CA ILE A 48 -11.05 -16.42 11.05
C ILE A 48 -11.85 -15.13 11.15
N THR A 49 -11.82 -14.54 12.34
CA THR A 49 -12.28 -13.18 12.61
C THR A 49 -11.08 -12.35 13.03
N ILE A 50 -10.81 -11.29 12.28
CA ILE A 50 -9.73 -10.34 12.56
C ILE A 50 -10.37 -9.08 13.16
N LYS A 51 -9.98 -8.74 14.39
CA LYS A 51 -10.35 -7.49 15.05
C LYS A 51 -9.14 -6.57 15.01
N ALA A 52 -9.27 -5.40 14.38
CA ALA A 52 -8.19 -4.43 14.25
C ALA A 52 -8.44 -3.22 15.15
N TYR A 53 -7.41 -2.82 15.90
CA TYR A 53 -7.51 -1.85 16.98
C TYR A 53 -6.52 -0.71 16.80
N ARG A 54 -6.81 0.35 17.53
CA ARG A 54 -5.87 1.41 17.87
C ARG A 54 -5.73 1.44 19.38
N ILE A 55 -4.63 0.90 19.91
CA ILE A 55 -4.40 0.71 21.36
C ILE A 55 -4.57 2.01 22.14
N ASN A 56 -4.13 3.13 21.56
CA ASN A 56 -4.21 4.44 22.21
C ASN A 56 -5.61 5.09 22.12
N ARG A 57 -6.59 4.42 21.49
CA ARG A 57 -7.98 4.86 21.31
C ARG A 57 -8.96 3.71 21.60
N PRO A 58 -9.03 3.23 22.86
CA PRO A 58 -9.95 2.14 23.25
C PRO A 58 -11.43 2.53 23.15
N ASP A 59 -11.73 3.83 22.99
CA ASP A 59 -13.05 4.37 22.71
C ASP A 59 -13.58 4.00 21.32
N ILE A 60 -12.69 3.62 20.39
CA ILE A 60 -13.06 3.27 19.02
C ILE A 60 -13.23 1.75 18.92
N ALA A 61 -14.40 1.32 18.46
CA ALA A 61 -14.67 -0.09 18.21
C ALA A 61 -13.70 -0.66 17.16
N PRO A 62 -13.29 -1.93 17.29
CA PRO A 62 -12.38 -2.53 16.33
C PRO A 62 -13.03 -2.67 14.95
N VAL A 63 -12.20 -2.55 13.91
CA VAL A 63 -12.62 -2.94 12.55
C VAL A 63 -12.63 -4.46 12.49
N ILE A 64 -13.79 -5.05 12.17
CA ILE A 64 -13.99 -6.50 12.12
C ILE A 64 -13.94 -6.96 10.67
N THR A 65 -13.05 -7.91 10.38
CA THR A 65 -12.93 -8.58 9.08
C THR A 65 -13.09 -10.08 9.29
N ASN A 66 -13.99 -10.73 8.56
CA ASN A 66 -14.19 -12.18 8.61
C ASN A 66 -13.68 -12.81 7.31
N LEU A 67 -12.94 -13.90 7.41
CA LEU A 67 -12.51 -14.71 6.27
C LEU A 67 -12.90 -16.17 6.48
N ALA A 68 -13.69 -16.71 5.56
CA ALA A 68 -13.97 -18.13 5.48
C ALA A 68 -12.71 -18.93 5.08
N ILE A 69 -12.74 -20.24 5.27
CA ILE A 69 -11.67 -21.14 4.85
C ILE A 69 -11.44 -21.02 3.34
N GLY A 70 -10.20 -20.77 2.94
CA GLY A 70 -9.79 -20.58 1.53
C GLY A 70 -10.09 -19.18 0.97
N GLU A 71 -10.77 -18.32 1.72
CA GLU A 71 -11.10 -16.98 1.27
C GLU A 71 -9.85 -16.08 1.19
N LYS A 72 -9.88 -15.14 0.24
CA LYS A 72 -8.89 -14.07 0.12
C LYS A 72 -9.59 -12.73 0.00
N LEU A 73 -8.98 -11.70 0.56
CA LEU A 73 -9.41 -10.31 0.44
C LEU A 73 -8.25 -9.47 -0.05
N THR A 74 -8.47 -8.69 -1.09
CA THR A 74 -7.47 -7.79 -1.69
C THR A 74 -7.96 -6.34 -1.62
N LYS A 75 -7.09 -5.42 -1.22
CA LYS A 75 -7.33 -3.97 -1.24
C LYS A 75 -6.24 -3.28 -2.07
N ASN A 76 -6.66 -2.31 -2.86
CA ASN A 76 -5.79 -1.53 -3.73
C ASN A 76 -5.80 -0.07 -3.29
N TYR A 77 -4.62 0.54 -3.18
CA TYR A 77 -4.44 1.93 -2.79
C TYR A 77 -3.61 2.67 -3.84
N ARG A 78 -4.08 3.84 -4.25
CA ARG A 78 -3.36 4.69 -5.19
C ARG A 78 -2.81 5.90 -4.46
N SER A 79 -1.50 6.11 -4.52
CA SER A 79 -0.82 7.30 -4.01
C SER A 79 -0.26 8.12 -5.16
N CYS A 80 -0.48 9.42 -5.17
CA CYS A 80 0.02 10.35 -6.18
C CYS A 80 0.68 11.54 -5.46
N PRO A 81 1.88 11.99 -5.84
CA PRO A 81 2.51 13.16 -5.25
C PRO A 81 1.53 14.36 -5.10
N PRO A 82 1.54 15.08 -3.96
CA PRO A 82 2.47 14.97 -2.82
C PRO A 82 2.01 13.99 -1.72
N SER A 83 1.07 13.06 -1.98
CA SER A 83 0.54 12.18 -0.92
C SER A 83 1.58 11.20 -0.37
N GLY A 84 1.34 10.73 0.87
CA GLY A 84 2.19 9.75 1.55
C GLY A 84 2.03 8.33 1.00
N ASN A 85 2.88 7.42 1.49
CA ASN A 85 2.85 6.00 1.12
C ASN A 85 1.76 5.26 1.90
N TYR A 86 1.23 4.19 1.31
CA TYR A 86 0.45 3.19 2.03
C TYR A 86 1.37 2.06 2.49
N ASN A 87 1.00 1.40 3.59
CA ASN A 87 1.65 0.19 4.08
C ASN A 87 0.60 -0.86 4.45
N PHE A 88 1.04 -2.05 4.84
CA PHE A 88 0.13 -3.16 5.09
C PHE A 88 -0.81 -2.94 6.30
N THR A 89 -0.48 -2.03 7.23
CA THR A 89 -1.39 -1.67 8.34
C THR A 89 -2.65 -0.94 7.84
N ASP A 90 -2.55 -0.18 6.74
CA ASP A 90 -3.68 0.47 6.09
C ASP A 90 -4.71 -0.57 5.60
N PHE A 91 -4.29 -1.81 5.33
CA PHE A 91 -5.19 -2.91 5.00
C PHE A 91 -6.29 -3.10 6.05
N TYR A 92 -5.97 -2.92 7.32
CA TYR A 92 -6.88 -3.19 8.44
C TYR A 92 -7.67 -1.96 8.88
N ALA A 93 -7.31 -0.78 8.39
CA ALA A 93 -7.98 0.47 8.72
C ALA A 93 -9.33 0.62 8.01
N ASP A 94 -10.20 1.42 8.63
CA ASP A 94 -11.39 1.98 7.99
C ASP A 94 -11.35 3.52 8.03
N ARG A 95 -12.41 4.18 7.56
CA ARG A 95 -12.50 5.65 7.53
C ARG A 95 -12.43 6.29 8.92
N ASN A 96 -12.76 5.55 9.98
CA ASN A 96 -12.90 6.06 11.35
C ASN A 96 -11.62 5.85 12.17
N THR A 97 -10.96 4.71 12.02
CA THR A 97 -9.75 4.34 12.77
C THR A 97 -8.50 4.99 12.19
N ARG A 98 -8.37 5.01 10.85
CA ARG A 98 -7.25 5.54 10.03
C ARG A 98 -5.84 5.01 10.33
N ILE A 99 -5.56 4.59 11.56
CA ILE A 99 -4.29 4.05 12.03
C ILE A 99 -4.63 2.82 12.87
N ILE A 100 -4.08 1.68 12.48
CA ILE A 100 -4.17 0.41 13.19
C ILE A 100 -2.78 0.06 13.69
N ASP A 101 -2.65 -0.15 15.00
CA ASP A 101 -1.37 -0.48 15.64
C ASP A 101 -1.35 -1.92 16.17
N SER A 102 -2.51 -2.61 16.12
CA SER A 102 -2.64 -3.97 16.60
C SER A 102 -3.86 -4.68 16.03
N ILE A 103 -3.77 -6.01 15.92
CA ILE A 103 -4.88 -6.86 15.54
C ILE A 103 -4.95 -8.08 16.47
N THR A 104 -6.15 -8.64 16.62
CA THR A 104 -6.36 -9.97 17.18
C THR A 104 -7.02 -10.84 16.12
N VAL A 105 -6.40 -11.97 15.82
CA VAL A 105 -6.93 -12.98 14.90
C VAL A 105 -7.52 -14.10 15.73
N ILE A 106 -8.80 -14.36 15.54
CA ILE A 106 -9.58 -15.37 16.27
C ILE A 106 -9.91 -16.49 15.29
N TYR A 107 -9.51 -17.71 15.61
CA TYR A 107 -9.74 -18.90 14.81
C TYR A 107 -10.90 -19.70 15.40
N GLU A 108 -12.04 -19.75 14.68
CA GLU A 108 -13.25 -20.51 15.06
C GLU A 108 -13.70 -20.29 16.53
N ASN A 109 -13.40 -19.12 17.10
CA ASN A 109 -13.62 -18.79 18.51
C ASN A 109 -12.95 -19.78 19.52
N SER A 110 -11.99 -20.61 19.09
CA SER A 110 -11.28 -21.58 19.94
C SER A 110 -9.89 -21.09 20.36
N LYS A 111 -9.17 -20.46 19.42
CA LYS A 111 -7.83 -19.91 19.61
C LYS A 111 -7.75 -18.48 19.11
N PHE A 112 -6.80 -17.72 19.65
CA PHE A 112 -6.48 -16.38 19.16
C PHE A 112 -4.99 -16.11 19.13
N ARG A 113 -4.61 -15.13 18.30
CA ARG A 113 -3.26 -14.57 18.28
C ARG A 113 -3.32 -13.06 18.13
N GLY A 114 -2.64 -12.37 19.04
CA GLY A 114 -2.46 -10.93 18.98
C GLY A 114 -1.21 -10.57 18.18
N PHE A 115 -1.30 -9.47 17.43
CA PHE A 115 -0.18 -8.85 16.74
C PHE A 115 -0.16 -7.36 17.09
N ARG A 116 1.04 -6.81 17.22
CA ARG A 116 1.30 -5.37 17.29
C ARG A 116 2.13 -4.98 16.10
N GLU A 117 2.06 -3.72 15.70
CA GLU A 117 2.95 -3.17 14.69
C GLU A 117 4.42 -3.36 15.11
N ASP A 118 5.16 -4.15 14.34
CA ASP A 118 6.61 -4.39 14.47
C ASP A 118 7.18 -4.84 13.12
N CYS A 119 8.49 -5.11 13.07
CA CYS A 119 9.16 -5.56 11.84
C CYS A 119 9.50 -7.05 11.84
N SER A 120 8.70 -7.89 12.50
CA SER A 120 8.92 -9.34 12.49
C SER A 120 8.45 -9.99 11.19
N ASP A 121 9.18 -11.01 10.75
CA ASP A 121 8.96 -11.70 9.45
C ASP A 121 7.57 -12.31 9.30
N ARG A 122 6.89 -12.62 10.41
CA ARG A 122 5.56 -13.23 10.45
C ARG A 122 4.54 -12.31 11.13
N ASN A 123 4.45 -11.08 10.65
CA ASN A 123 3.51 -10.10 11.15
C ASN A 123 2.65 -9.49 10.04
N PRO A 124 1.31 -9.64 10.09
CA PRO A 124 0.39 -8.96 9.19
C PRO A 124 0.29 -7.45 9.46
N LEU A 125 1.05 -6.89 10.39
CA LEU A 125 1.20 -5.45 10.60
C LEU A 125 2.64 -4.98 10.37
N SER A 126 3.43 -5.75 9.62
CA SER A 126 4.80 -5.34 9.31
C SER A 126 4.80 -4.08 8.44
N PHE A 127 5.43 -3.02 8.97
CA PHE A 127 5.65 -1.76 8.26
C PHE A 127 7.05 -1.66 7.63
N CYS A 128 7.89 -2.68 7.84
CA CYS A 128 9.22 -2.78 7.24
C CYS A 128 9.20 -3.38 5.83
N ASP A 129 8.07 -3.92 5.37
CA ASP A 129 7.89 -4.32 3.97
C ASP A 129 7.44 -3.13 3.13
N TYR A 130 8.37 -2.59 2.33
CA TYR A 130 8.13 -1.46 1.44
C TYR A 130 7.62 -1.88 0.05
N SER A 131 7.27 -3.17 -0.12
CA SER A 131 6.75 -3.67 -1.40
C SER A 131 5.39 -3.06 -1.71
N THR A 132 5.19 -2.75 -2.99
CA THR A 132 3.89 -2.28 -3.49
C THR A 132 2.89 -3.43 -3.62
N GLU A 133 3.34 -4.69 -3.60
CA GLU A 133 2.46 -5.86 -3.61
C GLU A 133 2.84 -6.80 -2.48
N VAL A 134 1.91 -7.02 -1.54
CA VAL A 134 2.14 -7.87 -0.37
C VAL A 134 0.97 -8.81 -0.18
N THR A 135 1.26 -10.09 0.09
CA THR A 135 0.26 -11.08 0.46
C THR A 135 0.61 -11.71 1.80
N PHE A 136 -0.32 -11.64 2.76
CA PHE A 136 -0.23 -12.37 4.02
C PHE A 136 -1.23 -13.53 4.05
N THR A 137 -0.73 -14.76 4.06
CA THR A 137 -1.57 -15.96 4.15
C THR A 137 -1.59 -16.48 5.57
N PHE A 138 -2.72 -16.47 6.28
CA PHE A 138 -2.89 -17.21 7.53
C PHE A 138 -2.86 -18.71 7.24
N THR A 139 -1.99 -19.46 7.92
CA THR A 139 -1.72 -20.88 7.67
C THR A 139 -2.18 -21.76 8.83
N ALA A 140 -2.19 -23.08 8.62
CA ALA A 140 -2.47 -24.03 9.70
C ALA A 140 -1.47 -23.90 10.85
N GLN A 141 -0.20 -23.62 10.56
CA GLN A 141 0.83 -23.42 11.58
C GLN A 141 0.54 -22.21 12.47
N ASP A 142 -0.06 -21.14 11.91
CA ASP A 142 -0.43 -19.98 12.73
C ASP A 142 -1.55 -20.31 13.72
N TYR A 143 -2.49 -21.18 13.33
CA TYR A 143 -3.52 -21.71 14.22
C TYR A 143 -2.92 -22.62 15.29
N GLU A 144 -2.00 -23.52 14.93
CA GLU A 144 -1.36 -24.41 15.92
C GLU A 144 -0.54 -23.62 16.95
N ASN A 145 0.11 -22.54 16.51
CA ASN A 145 0.88 -21.63 17.37
C ASN A 145 0.02 -20.60 18.12
N ALA A 146 -1.29 -20.54 17.87
CA ALA A 146 -2.20 -19.60 18.53
C ALA A 146 -2.53 -20.06 19.96
N GLN A 147 -2.92 -19.10 20.81
CA GLN A 147 -3.27 -19.34 22.20
C GLN A 147 -4.72 -19.83 22.32
N ASP A 148 -4.95 -20.89 23.09
CA ASP A 148 -6.30 -21.33 23.44
C ASP A 148 -7.04 -20.30 24.30
N CYS A 149 -8.31 -20.07 23.97
CA CYS A 149 -9.22 -19.23 24.77
C CYS A 149 -10.42 -20.01 25.33
N ASN A 150 -10.43 -21.33 25.21
CA ASN A 150 -11.50 -22.20 25.71
C ASN A 150 -12.91 -21.75 25.26
N GLY A 151 -13.06 -21.31 24.00
CA GLY A 151 -14.34 -20.88 23.45
C GLY A 151 -14.72 -19.42 23.76
N LYS A 152 -13.85 -18.64 24.38
CA LYS A 152 -14.13 -17.27 24.84
C LYS A 152 -13.12 -16.25 24.31
N CYS A 153 -12.88 -16.24 23.01
CA CYS A 153 -11.91 -15.35 22.36
C CYS A 153 -12.46 -13.91 22.13
N ASN A 154 -13.48 -13.49 22.90
CA ASN A 154 -14.17 -12.22 22.67
C ASN A 154 -13.33 -10.99 22.99
#